data_AF-A0A7C9TAR8-F1
#
_entry.id   AF-A0A7C9TAR8-F1
#
_cell.length_a   1.000
_cell.length_b   1.000
_cell.length_c   1.000
_cell.angle_alpha   90.00
_cell.angle_beta   90.00
_cell.angle_gamma   90.00
#
_symmetry.space_group_name_H-M   'P 1'
#
loop_
_entity.id
_entity.type
_entity.pdbx_description
1 polymer ?
#
loop_
_entity_poly.entity_id
_entity_poly.type
_entity_poly.pdbx_seq_one_letter_code
_entity_poly.pdbx_strand_id
1 'polypeptide(L)'
;MPHTQRGWLAHPPALPRQLRHWLCDHGSLTKRLKARCSHFGVTPLSTGLARVHLDETVLMEGSHAQRAYVRDVILSCDQRVVVFAHSVLRRASLRG
;
A
#
# COMPACT_ATOMS: atom_id res chain seq x y z
N MET A 1 -2.33 14.78 -20.24
CA MET A 1 -1.25 15.30 -19.37
C MET A 1 -0.88 14.20 -18.41
N PRO A 2 0.37 13.70 -18.36
CA PRO A 2 0.71 12.64 -17.42
C PRO A 2 0.61 13.21 -16.01
N HIS A 3 -0.30 12.64 -15.22
CA HIS A 3 -0.50 13.01 -13.84
C HIS A 3 0.65 12.40 -13.03
N THR A 4 1.76 13.13 -12.88
CA THR A 4 2.80 12.74 -11.94
C THR A 4 2.16 12.80 -10.56
N GLN A 5 1.89 11.65 -9.93
CA GLN A 5 1.42 11.63 -8.55
C GLN A 5 2.46 12.40 -7.72
N ARG A 6 2.06 13.52 -7.11
CA ARG A 6 2.98 14.39 -6.37
C ARG A 6 3.72 13.57 -5.32
N GLY A 7 5.04 13.54 -5.39
CA GLY A 7 5.89 12.79 -4.46
C GLY A 7 6.31 11.39 -4.92
N TRP A 8 5.78 10.87 -6.04
CA TRP A 8 6.22 9.59 -6.60
C TRP A 8 7.31 9.78 -7.65
N LEU A 9 8.42 9.05 -7.48
CA LEU A 9 9.52 9.01 -8.45
C LEU A 9 9.29 7.85 -9.44
N ALA A 10 9.45 8.10 -10.73
CA ALA A 10 9.33 7.06 -11.77
C ALA A 10 10.39 5.96 -11.64
N HIS A 11 11.54 6.29 -11.05
CA HIS A 11 12.64 5.35 -10.80
C HIS A 11 13.12 5.51 -9.36
N PRO A 12 13.52 4.41 -8.70
CA PRO A 12 14.12 4.51 -7.38
C PRO A 12 15.41 5.33 -7.46
N PRO A 13 15.65 6.27 -6.52
CA PRO A 13 16.90 7.00 -6.46
C PRO A 13 18.07 6.05 -6.12
N ALA A 14 19.28 6.60 -5.99
CA ALA A 14 20.40 5.83 -5.45
C ALA A 14 20.10 5.39 -4.01
N LEU A 15 19.77 4.11 -3.83
CA LEU A 15 19.39 3.50 -2.55
C LEU A 15 20.46 2.50 -2.10
N PRO A 16 20.72 2.36 -0.78
CA PRO A 16 21.52 1.28 -0.25
C PRO A 16 20.98 -0.08 -0.70
N ARG A 17 21.87 -1.04 -1.00
CA ARG A 17 21.50 -2.36 -1.52
C ARG A 17 20.45 -3.07 -0.66
N GLN A 18 20.57 -2.95 0.66
CA GLN A 18 19.62 -3.53 1.62
C GLN A 18 18.20 -3.00 1.43
N LEU A 19 18.04 -1.69 1.22
CA LEU A 19 16.73 -1.05 1.04
C LEU A 19 16.16 -1.30 -0.35
N ARG A 20 17.02 -1.32 -1.38
CA ARG A 20 16.62 -1.61 -2.76
C ARG A 20 15.89 -2.96 -2.87
N HIS A 21 16.36 -3.97 -2.14
CA HIS A 21 15.70 -5.27 -2.11
C HIS A 21 14.29 -5.26 -1.50
N TRP A 22 13.93 -4.26 -0.69
CA TRP A 22 12.58 -4.13 -0.13
C TRP A 22 11.67 -3.25 -0.98
N LEU A 23 12.20 -2.17 -1.56
CA LEU A 23 11.41 -1.19 -2.30
C LEU A 23 11.22 -1.53 -3.78
N CYS A 24 12.09 -2.36 -4.36
CA CYS A 24 12.09 -2.65 -5.80
C CYS A 24 11.85 -4.14 -6.11
N ASP A 25 11.48 -4.95 -5.12
CA ASP A 25 11.10 -6.35 -5.36
C ASP A 25 9.72 -6.43 -5.99
N HIS A 26 9.57 -7.28 -7.01
CA HIS A 26 8.29 -7.59 -7.65
C HIS A 26 7.49 -8.66 -6.89
N GLY A 27 8.11 -9.33 -5.91
CA GLY A 27 7.47 -10.31 -5.05
C GLY A 27 6.54 -9.71 -3.99
N SER A 28 5.77 -10.58 -3.33
CA SER A 28 4.89 -10.19 -2.22
C SER A 28 5.69 -9.79 -0.97
N LEU A 29 5.52 -8.55 -0.52
CA LEU A 29 6.09 -8.06 0.74
C LEU A 29 5.70 -8.95 1.93
N THR A 30 4.45 -9.42 1.98
CA THR A 30 3.95 -10.35 3.02
C THR A 30 4.73 -11.65 3.04
N LYS A 31 4.98 -12.27 1.88
CA LYS A 31 5.77 -13.51 1.79
C LYS A 31 7.19 -13.30 2.30
N ARG A 32 7.78 -12.16 1.95
CA ARG A 32 9.15 -11.79 2.35
C ARG A 32 9.28 -11.54 3.84
N LEU A 33 8.29 -10.88 4.46
CA LEU A 33 8.22 -10.68 5.91
C LEU A 33 8.06 -12.02 6.63
N LYS A 34 7.10 -12.86 6.21
CA LYS A 34 6.91 -14.20 6.77
C LYS A 34 8.17 -15.06 6.77
N ALA A 35 9.00 -14.97 5.72
CA ALA A 35 10.26 -15.72 5.64
C ALA A 35 11.35 -15.22 6.60
N ARG A 36 11.19 -14.04 7.22
CA ARG A 36 12.17 -13.39 8.11
C ARG A 36 11.71 -13.28 9.56
N CYS A 37 10.46 -13.63 9.85
CA CYS A 37 9.84 -13.52 11.17
C CYS A 37 9.45 -14.91 11.67
N SER A 38 9.57 -15.15 12.97
CA SER A 38 8.98 -16.37 13.55
C SER A 38 7.47 -16.25 13.66
N HIS A 39 6.97 -15.07 14.01
CA HIS A 39 5.55 -14.77 14.11
C HIS A 39 5.19 -13.55 13.28
N PHE A 40 4.37 -13.77 12.24
CA PHE A 40 3.87 -12.70 11.39
C PHE A 40 2.41 -12.40 11.71
N GLY A 41 2.11 -11.11 11.94
CA GLY A 41 0.77 -10.63 12.25
C GLY A 41 0.28 -9.60 11.25
N VAL A 42 -1.05 -9.55 11.06
CA VAL A 42 -1.74 -8.49 10.32
C VAL A 42 -2.86 -7.97 11.22
N THR A 43 -2.83 -6.68 11.53
CA THR A 43 -3.83 -6.03 12.37
C THR A 43 -4.52 -4.95 11.56
N PRO A 44 -5.82 -5.08 11.25
CA PRO A 44 -6.59 -4.01 10.65
C PRO A 44 -6.68 -2.80 11.59
N LEU A 45 -6.43 -1.60 11.06
CA LEU A 45 -6.63 -0.34 11.77
C LEU A 45 -7.96 0.30 11.35
N SER A 46 -8.24 0.31 10.05
CA SER A 46 -9.46 0.85 9.47
C SER A 46 -9.82 0.05 8.23
N THR A 47 -11.11 -0.21 8.03
CA THR A 47 -11.60 -0.92 6.85
C THR A 47 -13.02 -0.48 6.54
N GLY A 48 -13.26 0.07 5.36
CA GLY A 48 -14.59 0.51 4.95
C GLY A 48 -14.60 1.50 3.80
N LEU A 49 -15.79 2.01 3.47
CA LEU A 49 -15.95 3.04 2.46
C LEU A 49 -15.53 4.40 3.01
N ALA A 50 -14.45 4.97 2.46
CA ALA A 50 -13.94 6.28 2.81
C ALA A 50 -13.82 7.19 1.57
N ARG A 51 -13.65 8.49 1.79
CA ARG A 51 -13.30 9.43 0.71
C ARG A 51 -11.86 9.17 0.30
N VAL A 52 -11.61 9.08 -1.01
CA VAL A 52 -10.25 8.95 -1.56
C VAL A 52 -9.47 10.25 -1.31
N HIS A 53 -8.19 10.15 -1.00
CA HIS A 53 -7.30 11.29 -0.94
C HIS A 53 -7.02 11.84 -2.34
N LEU A 54 -6.60 13.11 -2.41
CA LEU A 54 -6.41 13.81 -3.68
C LEU A 54 -5.39 13.12 -4.59
N ASP A 55 -4.31 12.58 -4.03
CA ASP A 55 -3.26 11.83 -4.72
C ASP A 55 -3.69 10.42 -5.17
N GLU A 56 -4.74 9.86 -4.55
CA GLU A 56 -5.37 8.61 -4.94
C GLU A 56 -6.42 8.80 -6.05
N THR A 57 -7.09 9.96 -6.10
CA THR A 57 -8.13 10.25 -7.12
C THR A 57 -7.60 10.13 -8.55
N VAL A 58 -6.33 10.45 -8.77
CA VAL A 58 -5.67 10.35 -10.07
C VAL A 58 -5.62 8.91 -10.59
N LEU A 59 -5.51 7.92 -9.70
CA LEU A 59 -5.48 6.50 -10.05
C LEU A 59 -6.89 5.88 -10.15
N MET A 60 -7.90 6.60 -9.68
CA MET A 60 -9.29 6.19 -9.71
C MET A 60 -9.95 6.84 -10.94
N GLU A 61 -9.81 6.22 -12.12
CA GLU A 61 -10.40 6.72 -13.38
C GLU A 61 -11.90 7.07 -13.17
N GLY A 62 -12.24 8.34 -12.93
CA GLY A 62 -13.56 8.76 -12.47
C GLY A 62 -13.59 10.09 -11.71
N SER A 63 -14.78 10.50 -11.25
CA SER A 63 -14.99 11.80 -10.60
C SER A 63 -14.29 11.91 -9.23
N HIS A 64 -13.77 13.10 -8.94
CA HIS A 64 -13.04 13.48 -7.72
C HIS A 64 -13.81 13.28 -6.38
N ALA A 65 -15.07 12.86 -6.43
CA ALA A 65 -15.95 12.73 -5.26
C ALA A 65 -16.36 11.27 -4.94
N GLN A 66 -15.67 10.26 -5.48
CA GLN A 66 -16.03 8.87 -5.22
C GLN A 66 -15.60 8.39 -3.82
N ARG A 67 -16.43 7.54 -3.21
CA ARG A 67 -16.01 6.73 -2.05
C ARG A 67 -15.35 5.46 -2.57
N ALA A 68 -14.18 5.15 -2.04
CA ALA A 68 -13.46 3.93 -2.31
C ALA A 68 -13.45 3.05 -1.05
N TYR A 69 -13.27 1.75 -1.23
CA TYR A 69 -13.03 0.88 -0.10
C TYR A 69 -11.57 0.98 0.29
N VAL A 70 -11.34 1.48 1.50
CA VAL A 70 -10.02 1.69 2.06
C VAL A 70 -9.77 0.63 3.12
N ARG A 71 -8.57 0.08 3.10
CA ARG A 71 -8.08 -0.86 4.11
C ARG A 71 -6.71 -0.41 4.59
N ASP A 72 -6.66 -0.01 5.84
CA ASP A 72 -5.44 0.28 6.58
C ASP A 72 -5.11 -0.90 7.48
N VAL A 73 -3.89 -1.39 7.36
CA VAL A 73 -3.38 -2.48 8.21
C VAL A 73 -1.98 -2.19 8.69
N ILE A 74 -1.66 -2.77 9.84
CA ILE A 74 -0.30 -2.92 10.32
C ILE A 74 0.15 -4.36 10.08
N LEU A 75 1.35 -4.51 9.53
CA LEU A 75 2.06 -5.78 9.51
C LEU A 75 3.06 -5.79 10.65
N SER A 76 3.07 -6.87 11.43
CA SER A 76 3.98 -7.07 12.54
C SER A 76 4.84 -8.33 12.35
N CYS A 77 6.06 -8.25 12.88
CA CYS A 77 7.08 -9.28 12.87
C CYS A 77 7.57 -9.44 14.30
N ASP A 78 7.37 -10.61 14.90
CA ASP A 78 7.82 -10.93 16.27
C ASP A 78 7.38 -9.84 17.27
N GLN A 79 6.08 -9.53 17.23
CA GLN A 79 5.40 -8.49 18.03
C GLN A 79 5.83 -7.04 17.75
N ARG A 80 6.72 -6.79 16.80
CA ARG A 80 7.12 -5.44 16.38
C ARG A 80 6.36 -5.02 15.13
N VAL A 81 5.81 -3.82 15.16
CA VAL A 81 5.22 -3.18 13.97
C VAL A 81 6.33 -2.82 12.98
N VAL A 82 6.21 -3.31 11.75
CA VAL A 82 7.26 -3.12 10.72
C VAL A 82 6.76 -2.39 9.47
N VAL A 83 5.48 -2.51 9.15
CA VAL A 83 4.89 -1.88 7.95
C VAL A 83 3.49 -1.39 8.28
N PHE A 84 3.20 -0.15 7.91
CA PHE A 84 1.85 0.32 7.68
C PHE A 84 1.53 0.16 6.19
N ALA A 85 0.39 -0.45 5.88
CA ALA A 85 -0.06 -0.65 4.52
C ALA A 85 -1.46 -0.05 4.35
N HIS A 86 -1.56 0.83 3.35
CA HIS A 86 -2.78 1.49 2.93
C HIS A 86 -3.16 0.95 1.55
N SER A 87 -4.41 0.54 1.38
CA SER A 87 -4.93 0.05 0.10
C SER A 87 -6.28 0.67 -0.20
N VAL A 88 -6.44 1.12 -1.44
CA VAL A 88 -7.65 1.76 -1.95
C VAL A 88 -8.18 0.94 -3.11
N LEU A 89 -9.43 0.52 -3.02
CA LEU A 89 -10.10 -0.25 -4.06
C LEU A 89 -11.34 0.49 -4.54
N ARG A 90 -11.51 0.57 -5.86
CA ARG A 90 -12.77 1.07 -6.45
C ARG A 90 -13.91 0.17 -6.00
N ARG A 91 -15.05 0.77 -5.66
CA ARG A 91 -16.25 0.00 -5.28
C ARG A 91 -16.69 -0.98 -6.37
N ALA A 92 -16.50 -0.62 -7.64
CA ALA A 92 -16.81 -1.50 -8.77
C ALA A 92 -15.85 -2.70 -8.91
N SER A 93 -14.66 -2.61 -8.32
CA SER A 93 -13.62 -3.66 -8.37
C SER A 93 -13.67 -4.60 -7.16
N LEU A 94 -14.46 -4.27 -6.14
CA LEU A 94 -14.74 -5.16 -5.02
C LEU A 94 -15.53 -6.37 -5.53
N ARG A 95 -14.89 -7.54 -5.51
CA ARG A 95 -15.55 -8.84 -5.64
C ARG A 95 -15.36 -9.56 -4.33
N GLY A 96 -16.47 -10.02 -3.75
CA GLY A 96 -16.50 -10.86 -2.55
C GLY A 96 -16.22 -12.31 -2.89
#